data_AF-A0A3Q9WF51-F1
#
_entry.id   AF-A0A3Q9WF51-F1
#
_cell.length_a   1.000
_cell.length_b   1.000
_cell.length_c   1.000
_cell.angle_alpha   90.00
_cell.angle_beta   90.00
_cell.angle_gamma   90.00
#
_symmetry.space_group_name_H-M   'P 1'
#
loop_
_entity.id
_entity.type
_entity.pdbx_description
1 polymer ?
#
loop_
_entity_poly.entity_id
_entity_poly.type
_entity_poly.pdbx_seq_one_letter_code
_entity_poly.pdbx_strand_id
1 'polypeptide(L)' 'MTARHGSPDDATGESPALLSVVSGHPTEEELAALTAVVVALQGAGDPEGAPDHGRSWVRRAMLRLGPTPGPGSWRRSVR' A
#
# COMPACT_ATOMS: atom_id res chain seq x y z
N MET A 1 34.14 -24.17 4.17
CA MET A 1 33.00 -24.79 3.48
C MET A 1 31.76 -24.00 3.87
N THR A 2 31.46 -22.92 3.13
CA THR A 2 30.30 -22.05 3.37
C THR A 2 29.07 -22.65 2.69
N ALA A 3 28.00 -22.83 3.46
CA ALA A 3 26.74 -23.40 3.01
C ALA A 3 26.06 -22.46 2.00
N ARG A 4 25.68 -23.03 0.86
CA ARG A 4 24.96 -22.40 -0.24
C ARG A 4 23.53 -22.10 0.24
N HIS A 5 23.16 -20.82 0.35
CA HIS A 5 21.75 -20.44 0.45
C HIS A 5 21.07 -20.81 -0.88
N GLY A 6 20.02 -21.62 -0.80
CA GLY A 6 19.19 -21.96 -1.96
C GLY A 6 18.40 -20.74 -2.41
N SER A 7 18.32 -20.54 -3.73
CA SER A 7 17.49 -19.49 -4.34
C SER A 7 16.01 -19.74 -4.02
N PRO A 8 15.24 -18.72 -3.59
CA PRO A 8 13.81 -18.83 -3.30
C PRO A 8 12.90 -18.89 -4.55
N ASP A 9 13.46 -19.07 -5.76
CA ASP A 9 12.73 -18.94 -7.03
C ASP A 9 11.91 -20.18 -7.45
N ASP A 10 11.91 -21.26 -6.67
CA ASP A 10 11.28 -22.54 -7.06
C ASP A 10 9.83 -22.73 -6.56
N ALA A 11 9.15 -21.67 -6.12
CA ALA A 11 7.78 -21.74 -5.60
C ALA A 11 6.77 -20.93 -6.45
N THR A 12 6.80 -21.05 -7.77
CA THR A 12 5.79 -20.41 -8.64
C THR A 12 4.56 -21.31 -8.81
N GLY A 13 3.73 -21.37 -7.78
CA GLY A 13 2.28 -21.41 -8.02
C GLY A 13 1.87 -19.97 -8.30
N GLU A 14 1.43 -19.65 -9.53
CA GLU A 14 1.07 -18.30 -9.97
C GLU A 14 -0.14 -17.76 -9.21
N SER A 15 0.07 -17.38 -7.95
CA SER A 15 -0.81 -16.47 -7.24
C SER A 15 -0.42 -15.06 -7.67
N PRO A 16 -1.39 -14.22 -8.10
CA PRO A 16 -1.07 -12.85 -8.47
C PRO A 16 -0.41 -12.13 -7.29
N ALA A 17 0.68 -11.42 -7.56
CA ALA A 17 1.38 -10.63 -6.54
C ALA A 17 0.42 -9.62 -5.88
N LEU A 18 0.32 -9.63 -4.55
CA LEU A 18 -0.64 -8.83 -3.79
C LEU A 18 -0.28 -7.33 -3.76
N LEU A 19 0.99 -6.98 -3.92
CA LEU A 19 1.52 -5.60 -3.89
C LEU A 19 2.82 -5.49 -4.69
N SER A 20 3.14 -4.27 -5.17
CA SER A 20 4.38 -3.97 -5.90
C SER A 20 5.04 -2.69 -5.41
N VAL A 21 6.38 -2.66 -5.40
CA VAL A 21 7.18 -1.49 -5.03
C VAL A 21 7.47 -0.69 -6.29
N VAL A 22 6.90 0.51 -6.39
CA VAL A 22 7.08 1.39 -7.56
C VAL A 22 8.28 2.33 -7.43
N SER A 23 8.80 2.52 -6.22
CA SER A 23 9.98 3.35 -5.94
C SER A 23 10.66 2.97 -4.63
N GLY A 24 11.97 3.21 -4.53
CA GLY A 24 12.78 2.90 -3.35
C GLY A 24 13.33 1.46 -3.31
N HIS A 25 13.92 1.10 -2.17
CA HIS A 25 14.43 -0.25 -1.85
C HIS A 25 14.13 -0.54 -0.38
N PRO A 26 12.88 -0.90 -0.04
CA PRO A 26 12.52 -1.23 1.34
C PRO A 26 13.23 -2.49 1.80
N THR A 27 13.49 -2.61 3.10
CA THR A 27 14.01 -3.84 3.66
C THR A 27 12.92 -4.91 3.76
N GLU A 28 13.33 -6.17 3.94
CA GLU A 28 12.39 -7.28 4.09
C GLU A 28 11.51 -7.11 5.33
N GLU A 29 12.06 -6.55 6.40
CA GLU A 29 11.34 -6.28 7.65
C GLU A 29 10.26 -5.22 7.45
N GLU A 30 10.52 -4.19 6.65
CA GLU A 30 9.55 -3.15 6.33
C GLU A 30 8.38 -3.70 5.49
N LEU A 31 8.67 -4.57 4.52
CA LEU A 31 7.64 -5.26 3.73
C LEU A 31 6.79 -6.20 4.59
N ALA A 32 7.41 -6.94 5.51
CA ALA A 32 6.72 -7.81 6.44
C ALA A 32 5.80 -7.00 7.38
N ALA A 33 6.31 -5.90 7.93
CA ALA A 33 5.53 -5.02 8.80
C ALA A 33 4.32 -4.40 8.07
N LEU A 34 4.52 -3.89 6.85
CA LEU A 34 3.42 -3.37 6.02
C LEU A 34 2.36 -4.43 5.75
N THR A 35 2.78 -5.64 5.38
CA THR A 35 1.86 -6.75 5.09
C THR A 35 1.04 -7.12 6.32
N ALA A 36 1.68 -7.22 7.49
CA ALA A 36 0.99 -7.50 8.75
C ALA A 36 -0.09 -6.45 9.07
N VAL A 37 0.20 -5.17 8.82
CA VAL A 37 -0.76 -4.06 8.99
C VAL A 37 -1.94 -4.19 8.02
N VAL A 38 -1.68 -4.46 6.74
CA VAL A 38 -2.74 -4.64 5.72
C VAL A 38 -3.66 -5.80 6.10
N VAL A 39 -3.09 -6.94 6.50
CA VAL A 39 -3.87 -8.11 6.95
C VAL A 39 -4.72 -7.76 8.17
N ALA A 40 -4.17 -7.04 9.15
CA ALA A 40 -4.92 -6.62 10.34
C ALA A 40 -6.10 -5.68 9.99
N LEU A 41 -5.92 -4.78 9.01
CA LEU A 41 -6.97 -3.87 8.55
C LEU A 41 -8.12 -4.59 7.83
N GLN A 42 -7.85 -5.66 7.08
CA GLN A 42 -8.90 -6.44 6.41
C GLN A 42 -9.89 -7.08 7.41
N GLY A 43 -9.43 -7.40 8.61
CA GLY A 43 -10.28 -7.93 9.68
C GLY A 43 -11.10 -6.88 10.43
N ALA A 44 -10.84 -5.59 10.23
CA ALA A 44 -11.42 -4.51 11.03
C ALA A 44 -12.86 -4.10 10.60
N GLY A 45 -13.34 -4.60 9.46
CA GLY A 45 -14.65 -4.24 8.90
C GLY A 45 -14.71 -2.80 8.38
N ASP A 46 -15.47 -2.59 7.31
CA ASP A 46 -15.68 -1.25 6.75
C ASP A 46 -16.76 -0.51 7.58
N PRO A 47 -16.54 0.74 8.04
CA PRO A 47 -17.59 1.49 8.69
C PRO A 47 -18.76 1.71 7.72
N GLU A 48 -19.92 1.17 8.09
CA GLU A 48 -21.14 1.24 7.28
C GLU A 48 -21.54 2.70 7.00
N GLY A 49 -21.57 3.09 5.72
CA GLY A 49 -21.98 4.43 5.27
C GLY A 49 -20.89 5.35 4.72
N ALA A 50 -19.72 4.84 4.33
CA ALA A 50 -18.68 5.66 3.68
C ALA A 50 -19.18 6.27 2.35
N PRO A 51 -19.07 7.61 2.16
CA PRO A 51 -19.40 8.27 0.89
C PRO A 51 -18.63 7.71 -0.33
N ASP A 52 -19.16 7.86 -1.54
CA ASP A 52 -18.44 7.55 -2.80
C ASP A 52 -17.25 8.54 -3.00
N HIS A 53 -16.11 8.22 -2.36
CA HIS A 53 -14.95 9.10 -2.22
C HIS A 53 -14.11 9.25 -3.50
N GLY A 54 -14.25 8.34 -4.48
CA GLY A 54 -13.36 8.26 -5.64
C GLY A 54 -13.41 9.49 -6.56
N ARG A 55 -14.57 10.13 -6.69
CA ARG A 55 -14.77 11.25 -7.63
C ARG A 55 -14.13 12.56 -7.16
N SER A 56 -13.95 12.72 -5.84
CA SER A 56 -13.46 13.97 -5.24
C SER A 56 -11.96 14.18 -5.46
N TRP A 57 -11.18 13.11 -5.45
CA TRP A 57 -9.74 13.15 -5.63
C TRP A 57 -9.37 13.31 -7.11
N VAL A 58 -10.02 12.58 -8.02
CA VAL A 58 -9.82 12.70 -9.47
C VAL A 58 -10.08 14.13 -9.96
N ARG A 59 -11.18 14.74 -9.51
CA ARG A 59 -11.51 16.13 -9.86
C ARG A 59 -10.44 17.13 -9.39
N ARG A 60 -9.86 16.92 -8.20
CA ARG A 60 -8.77 17.78 -7.67
C ARG A 60 -7.48 17.61 -8.44
N ALA A 61 -7.13 16.38 -8.84
CA ALA A 61 -5.96 16.13 -9.68
C ALA A 61 -6.07 16.86 -11.03
N MET A 62 -7.24 16.79 -11.68
CA MET A 62 -7.51 17.53 -12.93
C MET A 62 -7.38 19.05 -12.76
N LEU A 63 -7.80 19.58 -11.61
CA LEU A 63 -7.72 21.00 -11.29
C LEU A 63 -6.36 21.42 -10.70
N ARG A 64 -5.39 20.51 -10.60
CA ARG A 64 -4.07 20.73 -9.98
C ARG A 64 -4.16 21.27 -8.54
N LEU A 65 -5.22 20.92 -7.83
CA LEU A 65 -5.44 21.27 -6.42
C LEU A 65 -4.71 20.28 -5.51
N GLY A 66 -3.39 20.20 -5.66
CA GLY A 66 -2.53 19.39 -4.81
C GLY A 66 -2.66 19.77 -3.33
N PRO A 67 -2.45 18.84 -2.40
CA PRO A 67 -2.45 19.16 -0.98
C PRO A 67 -1.33 20.17 -0.69
N THR A 68 -1.66 21.24 0.05
CA THR A 68 -0.66 22.20 0.53
C THR A 68 0.36 21.45 1.41
N PRO A 69 1.68 21.62 1.22
CA PRO A 69 2.67 20.99 2.09
C PRO A 69 2.41 21.34 3.57
N GLY A 70 2.42 20.33 4.45
CA GLY A 70 2.27 20.55 5.88
C GLY A 70 1.63 19.37 6.63
N PRO A 71 1.72 19.38 7.97
CA PRO A 71 1.13 18.34 8.80
C PRO A 71 -0.37 18.17 8.54
N GLY A 72 -0.79 16.94 8.28
CA GLY A 72 -2.21 16.62 8.05
C GLY A 72 -2.74 16.94 6.66
N SER A 73 -1.93 17.49 5.74
CA SER A 73 -2.36 17.74 4.36
C SER A 73 -2.81 16.47 3.63
N TRP A 74 -2.15 15.35 3.94
CA TRP A 74 -2.44 14.01 3.43
C TRP A 74 -3.78 13.44 3.91
N ARG A 75 -4.34 13.93 5.04
CA ARG A 75 -5.65 13.48 5.54
C ARG A 75 -6.79 13.82 4.57
N ARG A 76 -6.57 14.77 3.66
CA ARG A 76 -7.53 15.16 2.62
C ARG A 76 -7.51 14.23 1.40
N SER A 77 -6.56 13.31 1.32
CA SER A 77 -6.44 12.29 0.27
C SER A 77 -7.18 11.00 0.62
N VAL A 78 -7.44 10.76 1.92
CA VAL A 78 -8.05 9.53 2.45
C VAL A 78 -9.58 9.65 2.64
N ARG A 79 -10.16 10.81 2.30
CA ARG A 79 -11.56 11.17 2.55
C ARG A 79 -12.31 11.48 1.26
#